data_AF-A0A915CRR1-F1
#
_entry.id   AF-A0A915CRR1-F1
#
_cell.length_a   1.000
_cell.length_b   1.000
_cell.length_c   1.000
_cell.angle_alpha   90.00
_cell.angle_beta   90.00
_cell.angle_gamma   90.00
#
_symmetry.space_group_name_H-M   'P 1'
#
loop_
_entity.id
_entity.type
_entity.pdbx_description
1 polymer ?
#
loop_
_entity_poly.entity_id
_entity_poly.type
_entity_poly.pdbx_seq_one_letter_code
_entity_poly.pdbx_strand_id
1 'polypeptide(L)'
;MKKFDARDVAAACLFLSSKSEECVRKLEHIVKVWSYLKKSGDKMPDAINGNSNLDTSAYDRACKYIVFLEGVLLQTIGFDLQVKLPHPLVILKMQQKLECGNSVMRMAYNHATDILFNTDWCIRYAPKQLADVCEFLACNQKVDAKQVGILKVLACLRGSNILKIFRLTSFNAC
;
A
#
# COMPACT_ATOMS: atom_id res chain seq x y z
N MET A 1 -18.60 2.68 15.87
CA MET A 1 -18.23 4.12 15.74
C MET A 1 -17.08 4.25 14.74
N LYS A 2 -17.33 4.67 13.49
CA LYS A 2 -16.26 5.21 12.64
C LYS A 2 -16.27 6.73 12.82
N LYS A 3 -15.42 7.26 13.71
CA LYS A 3 -15.29 8.71 13.97
C LYS A 3 -14.72 9.47 12.77
N PHE A 4 -14.03 8.79 11.86
CA PHE A 4 -13.42 9.36 10.66
C PHE A 4 -13.81 8.54 9.41
N ASP A 5 -14.17 9.22 8.31
CA ASP A 5 -14.40 8.57 7.01
C ASP A 5 -13.03 8.17 6.42
N ALA A 6 -12.93 6.93 5.91
CA ALA A 6 -11.71 6.42 5.30
C ALA A 6 -11.25 7.28 4.11
N ARG A 7 -12.18 7.89 3.36
CA ARG A 7 -11.86 8.78 2.24
C ARG A 7 -11.21 10.08 2.69
N ASP A 8 -11.65 10.60 3.84
CA ASP A 8 -11.12 11.84 4.42
C ASP A 8 -9.71 11.60 4.98
N VAL A 9 -9.52 10.47 5.66
CA VAL A 9 -8.21 10.03 6.14
C VAL A 9 -7.26 9.74 4.98
N ALA A 10 -7.72 9.07 3.92
CA ALA A 10 -6.91 8.80 2.73
C ALA A 10 -6.41 10.08 2.04
N ALA A 11 -7.27 11.11 1.93
CA ALA A 11 -6.86 12.40 1.39
C ALA A 11 -5.80 13.10 2.27
N ALA A 12 -5.95 13.03 3.60
CA ALA A 12 -4.96 13.55 4.53
C ALA A 12 -3.62 12.78 4.45
N CYS A 13 -3.66 11.44 4.36
CA CYS A 13 -2.47 10.61 4.15
C CYS A 13 -1.74 10.99 2.86
N LEU A 14 -2.48 11.14 1.75
CA LEU A 14 -1.90 11.52 0.46
C LEU A 14 -1.28 12.92 0.49
N PHE A 15 -1.92 13.85 1.19
CA PHE A 15 -1.37 15.19 1.38
C PHE A 15 -0.07 15.14 2.19
N LEU A 16 -0.06 14.41 3.29
CA LEU A 16 1.12 14.26 4.14
C LEU A 16 2.28 13.57 3.40
N SER A 17 2.00 12.46 2.69
CA SER A 17 3.02 11.73 1.94
C SER A 17 3.62 12.58 0.82
N SER A 18 2.81 13.43 0.19
CA SER A 18 3.30 14.38 -0.83
C SER A 18 4.26 15.43 -0.27
N LYS A 19 4.20 15.74 1.02
CA LYS A 19 5.14 16.65 1.67
C LYS A 19 6.43 15.95 2.10
N SER A 20 6.35 14.68 2.50
CA SER A 20 7.52 13.91 2.95
C SER A 20 8.37 13.40 1.79
N GLU A 21 7.80 13.19 0.61
CA GLU A 21 8.49 12.76 -0.61
C GLU A 21 8.75 13.95 -1.56
N GLU A 22 9.69 13.80 -2.51
CA GLU A 22 10.10 14.85 -3.47
C GLU A 22 9.00 15.25 -4.50
N CYS A 23 7.78 14.76 -4.34
CA CYS A 23 6.63 15.00 -5.22
C CYS A 23 5.54 15.85 -4.54
N VAL A 24 5.85 17.11 -4.24
CA VAL A 24 4.91 18.03 -3.57
C VAL A 24 3.68 18.29 -4.45
N ARG A 25 2.49 17.97 -3.92
CA ARG A 25 1.20 18.27 -4.55
C ARG A 25 0.52 19.42 -3.81
N LYS A 26 -0.02 20.39 -4.56
CA LYS A 26 -0.79 21.50 -3.99
C LYS A 26 -2.08 20.97 -3.34
N LEU A 27 -2.41 21.50 -2.15
CA LEU A 27 -3.63 21.15 -1.42
C LEU A 27 -4.89 21.33 -2.28
N GLU A 28 -4.90 22.36 -3.12
CA GLU A 28 -6.04 22.64 -4.02
C GLU A 28 -6.37 21.47 -4.94
N HIS A 29 -5.35 20.77 -5.45
CA HIS A 29 -5.53 19.64 -6.34
C HIS A 29 -6.10 18.43 -5.61
N ILE A 30 -5.62 18.19 -4.39
CA ILE A 30 -6.09 17.09 -3.54
C ILE A 30 -7.55 17.32 -3.14
N VAL A 31 -7.91 18.54 -2.74
CA VAL A 31 -9.30 18.89 -2.34
C VAL A 31 -10.27 18.75 -3.51
N LYS A 32 -9.88 19.16 -4.72
CA LYS A 32 -10.69 18.99 -5.93
C LYS A 32 -10.96 17.51 -6.22
N VAL A 33 -9.92 16.68 -6.22
CA VAL A 33 -10.05 15.23 -6.48
C VAL A 33 -10.84 14.54 -5.36
N TRP A 34 -10.54 14.84 -4.09
CA TRP A 34 -11.28 14.28 -2.95
C TRP A 34 -12.76 14.65 -3.00
N SER A 35 -13.09 15.92 -3.27
CA SER A 35 -14.48 16.36 -3.38
C SER A 35 -15.19 15.70 -4.56
N TYR A 36 -14.48 15.47 -5.67
CA TYR A 36 -15.04 14.75 -6.81
C TYR A 36 -15.34 13.30 -6.45
N LEU A 37 -14.37 12.57 -5.90
CA LEU A 37 -14.54 11.17 -5.49
C LEU A 37 -15.63 11.01 -4.42
N LYS A 38 -15.80 11.99 -3.54
CA LYS A 38 -16.86 12.00 -2.52
C LYS A 38 -18.25 12.19 -3.11
N LYS A 39 -18.38 12.95 -4.21
CA LYS A 39 -19.66 13.24 -4.90
C LYS A 39 -20.01 12.18 -5.96
N SER A 40 -19.03 11.74 -6.75
CA SER A 40 -19.19 10.85 -7.90
C SER A 40 -19.11 9.36 -7.56
N GLY A 41 -18.66 9.00 -6.34
CA GLY A 41 -18.39 7.61 -5.96
C GLY A 41 -17.15 7.05 -6.66
N ASP A 42 -17.10 5.72 -6.86
CA ASP A 42 -15.96 4.98 -7.48
C ASP A 42 -15.80 5.20 -9.00
N LYS A 43 -16.47 6.20 -9.58
CA LYS A 43 -16.33 6.49 -11.01
C LYS A 43 -15.04 7.30 -11.24
N MET A 44 -14.14 6.73 -12.03
CA MET A 44 -12.89 7.37 -12.44
C MET A 44 -13.22 8.60 -13.33
N PRO A 45 -12.53 9.74 -13.18
CA PRO A 45 -12.87 10.94 -13.93
C PRO A 45 -12.49 10.79 -15.42
N ASP A 46 -13.50 10.72 -16.28
CA ASP A 46 -13.34 11.01 -17.71
C ASP A 46 -13.06 12.52 -17.86
N ALA A 47 -11.78 12.86 -17.92
CA ALA A 47 -11.25 14.21 -18.04
C ALA A 47 -11.56 15.17 -16.87
N ILE A 48 -10.50 15.80 -16.36
CA ILE A 48 -10.52 16.91 -15.39
C ILE A 48 -11.00 18.20 -16.09
N ASN A 49 -12.10 18.12 -16.85
CA ASN A 49 -12.66 19.23 -17.63
C ASN A 49 -14.09 19.58 -17.19
N GLY A 50 -14.60 18.93 -16.14
CA GLY A 50 -15.87 19.25 -15.54
C GLY A 50 -15.70 20.23 -14.40
N ASN A 51 -15.91 21.51 -14.70
CA ASN A 51 -16.19 22.62 -13.80
C ASN A 51 -16.91 22.21 -12.48
N SER A 52 -16.18 21.66 -11.51
CA SER A 52 -16.67 21.52 -10.15
C SER A 52 -16.47 22.89 -9.50
N ASN A 53 -17.40 23.81 -9.77
CA ASN A 53 -17.57 25.01 -8.97
C ASN A 53 -17.91 24.56 -7.55
N LEU A 54 -16.88 24.20 -6.79
CA LEU A 54 -16.95 24.15 -5.33
C LEU A 54 -17.19 25.59 -4.90
N ASP A 55 -18.34 25.85 -4.29
CA ASP A 55 -18.57 27.12 -3.60
C ASP A 55 -17.33 27.46 -2.77
N THR A 56 -16.79 28.67 -2.91
CA THR A 56 -15.54 29.08 -2.27
C THR A 56 -15.57 28.80 -0.75
N SER A 57 -16.73 28.97 -0.12
CA SER A 57 -16.97 28.63 1.29
C SER A 57 -16.89 27.14 1.60
N ALA A 58 -17.35 26.26 0.70
CA ALA A 58 -17.25 24.82 0.86
C ALA A 58 -15.80 24.32 0.65
N TYR A 59 -15.09 24.93 -0.32
CA TYR A 59 -13.68 24.67 -0.55
C TYR A 59 -12.82 25.03 0.66
N ASP A 60 -12.98 26.23 1.22
CA ASP A 60 -12.22 26.67 2.39
C ASP A 60 -12.43 25.77 3.61
N ARG A 61 -13.68 25.30 3.82
CA ARG A 61 -13.99 24.34 4.87
C ARG A 61 -13.28 22.99 4.63
N ALA A 62 -13.28 22.49 3.40
CA ALA A 62 -12.60 21.25 3.04
C ALA A 62 -11.07 21.36 3.24
N CYS A 63 -10.46 22.45 2.80
CA CYS A 63 -9.04 22.73 3.02
C CYS A 63 -8.67 22.70 4.50
N LYS A 64 -9.41 23.45 5.34
CA LYS A 64 -9.19 23.48 6.79
C LYS A 64 -9.36 22.11 7.43
N TYR A 65 -10.33 21.33 6.95
CA TYR A 65 -10.60 20.00 7.48
C TYR A 65 -9.50 18.99 7.14
N ILE A 66 -8.97 18.98 5.91
CA ILE A 66 -7.85 18.11 5.53
C ILE A 66 -6.58 18.45 6.33
N VAL A 67 -6.29 19.75 6.51
CA VAL A 67 -5.16 20.21 7.32
C VAL A 67 -5.32 19.82 8.80
N PHE A 68 -6.55 19.88 9.33
CA PHE A 68 -6.84 19.38 10.67
C PHE A 68 -6.59 17.88 10.80
N LEU A 69 -7.06 17.08 9.83
CA LEU A 69 -6.85 15.63 9.81
C LEU A 69 -5.37 15.26 9.68
N GLU A 70 -4.60 16.02 8.90
CA GLU A 70 -3.14 15.86 8.82
C GLU A 70 -2.50 16.00 10.20
N GLY A 71 -2.88 17.02 10.97
CA GLY A 71 -2.36 17.22 12.33
C GLY A 71 -2.70 16.06 13.28
N VAL A 72 -3.95 15.56 13.22
CA VAL A 72 -4.37 14.38 13.99
C VAL A 72 -3.58 13.14 13.56
N LEU A 73 -3.32 12.97 12.27
CA LEU A 73 -2.59 11.83 11.73
C LEU A 73 -1.13 11.84 12.20
N LEU A 74 -0.45 12.99 12.13
CA LEU A 74 0.91 13.17 12.63
C LEU A 74 1.04 12.84 14.12
N GLN A 75 0.09 13.29 14.93
CA GLN A 75 0.03 12.94 16.36
C GLN A 75 -0.20 11.43 16.58
N THR A 76 -1.03 10.81 15.74
CA THR A 76 -1.37 9.38 15.85
C THR A 76 -0.17 8.48 15.53
N ILE A 77 0.63 8.84 14.52
CA ILE A 77 1.84 8.09 14.13
C ILE A 77 3.08 8.51 14.95
N GLY A 78 2.95 9.43 15.90
CA GLY A 78 4.07 9.91 16.71
C GLY A 78 5.16 10.62 15.91
N PHE A 79 4.79 11.27 14.80
CA PHE A 79 5.72 11.90 13.85
C PHE A 79 6.74 10.95 13.20
N ASP A 80 6.55 9.63 13.29
CA ASP A 80 7.37 8.66 12.57
C ASP A 80 6.84 8.46 11.15
N LEU A 81 7.51 9.10 10.18
CA LEU A 81 7.20 9.00 8.75
C LEU A 81 8.08 7.97 8.04
N GLN A 82 9.02 7.31 8.73
CA GLN A 82 9.96 6.38 8.12
C GLN A 82 9.36 4.99 7.96
N VAL A 83 8.48 4.83 6.96
CA VAL A 83 7.89 3.53 6.65
C VAL A 83 8.84 2.68 5.81
N LYS A 84 9.29 1.55 6.38
CA LYS A 84 10.08 0.56 5.65
C LYS A 84 9.18 -0.36 4.85
N LEU A 85 9.21 -0.23 3.52
CA LEU A 85 8.46 -1.09 2.62
C LEU A 85 9.23 -2.38 2.27
N PRO A 86 8.54 -3.48 1.94
CA PRO A 86 9.19 -4.74 1.56
C PRO A 86 9.84 -4.69 0.16
N HIS A 87 9.41 -3.79 -0.74
CA HIS A 87 9.84 -3.76 -2.15
C HIS A 87 11.36 -3.69 -2.35
N PRO A 88 12.13 -2.80 -1.67
CA PRO A 88 13.58 -2.75 -1.85
C PRO A 88 14.27 -4.07 -1.45
N LEU A 89 13.76 -4.73 -0.39
CA LEU A 89 14.31 -5.99 0.10
C LEU A 89 13.96 -7.16 -0.84
N VAL A 90 12.77 -7.14 -1.46
CA VAL A 90 12.39 -8.13 -2.47
C VAL A 90 13.31 -8.06 -3.69
N ILE A 91 13.58 -6.84 -4.18
CA ILE A 91 14.48 -6.64 -5.33
C ILE A 91 15.89 -7.14 -4.99
N LEU A 92 16.41 -6.74 -3.83
CA LEU A 92 17.77 -7.11 -3.41
C LEU A 92 17.93 -8.63 -3.28
N LYS A 93 16.95 -9.34 -2.70
CA LYS A 93 16.96 -10.81 -2.61
C LYS A 93 16.84 -11.49 -3.96
N MET A 94 15.95 -11.00 -4.83
CA MET A 94 15.77 -11.57 -6.16
C MET A 94 16.98 -11.35 -7.06
N GLN A 95 17.69 -10.23 -6.92
CA GLN A 95 18.91 -9.95 -7.66
C GLN A 95 20.11 -10.83 -7.24
N GLN A 96 20.18 -11.22 -5.96
CA GLN A 96 21.21 -12.14 -5.47
C GLN A 96 21.06 -13.56 -6.05
N LYS A 97 19.84 -13.93 -6.49
CA LYS A 97 19.59 -15.20 -7.13
C LYS A 97 19.88 -15.08 -8.63
N LEU A 98 21.06 -15.57 -9.02
CA LEU A 98 21.59 -15.54 -10.40
C LEU A 98 20.67 -16.15 -11.48
N GLU A 99 19.63 -16.90 -11.08
CA GLU A 99 18.69 -17.59 -11.98
C GLU A 99 17.30 -16.93 -12.08
N CYS A 100 17.09 -15.77 -11.47
CA CYS A 100 15.78 -15.10 -11.48
C CYS A 100 15.57 -14.25 -12.74
N GLY A 101 14.76 -14.74 -13.67
CA GLY A 101 14.32 -13.94 -14.83
C GLY A 101 13.48 -12.72 -14.43
N ASN A 102 13.52 -11.67 -15.26
CA ASN A 102 12.83 -10.38 -15.04
C ASN A 102 11.32 -10.53 -14.76
N SER A 103 10.67 -11.54 -15.34
CA SER A 103 9.24 -11.83 -15.12
C SER A 103 8.93 -12.22 -13.68
N VAL A 104 9.83 -12.97 -13.04
CA VAL A 104 9.69 -13.46 -11.65
C VAL A 104 9.91 -12.33 -10.67
N MET A 105 10.91 -11.49 -10.94
CA MET A 105 11.18 -10.31 -10.13
C MET A 105 9.98 -9.36 -10.15
N ARG A 106 9.39 -9.12 -11.33
CA ARG A 106 8.17 -8.31 -11.46
C ARG A 106 6.98 -8.94 -10.73
N MET A 107 6.84 -10.26 -10.78
CA MET A 107 5.81 -10.99 -10.03
C MET A 107 5.98 -10.83 -8.51
N ALA A 108 7.20 -10.98 -7.99
CA ALA A 108 7.50 -10.78 -6.57
C ALA A 108 7.23 -9.34 -6.12
N TYR A 109 7.55 -8.36 -6.97
CA TYR A 109 7.24 -6.96 -6.73
C TYR A 109 5.73 -6.71 -6.67
N ASN A 110 4.95 -7.35 -7.56
CA ASN A 110 3.49 -7.26 -7.54
C ASN A 110 2.92 -7.88 -6.25
N HIS A 111 3.45 -9.02 -5.78
CA HIS A 111 3.03 -9.60 -4.50
C HIS A 111 3.28 -8.66 -3.32
N ALA A 112 4.41 -7.95 -3.30
CA ALA A 112 4.69 -6.96 -2.26
C ALA A 112 3.64 -5.83 -2.26
N THR A 113 3.19 -5.41 -3.43
CA THR A 113 2.10 -4.42 -3.60
C THR A 113 0.76 -4.99 -3.15
N ASP A 114 0.43 -6.23 -3.51
CA ASP A 114 -0.82 -6.88 -3.11
C ASP A 114 -0.91 -7.08 -1.59
N ILE A 115 0.20 -7.42 -0.94
CA ILE A 115 0.29 -7.52 0.52
C ILE A 115 -0.02 -6.15 1.16
N LEU A 116 0.53 -5.06 0.62
CA LEU A 116 0.30 -3.72 1.14
C LEU A 116 -1.17 -3.27 1.04
N PHE A 117 -1.85 -3.60 -0.06
CA PHE A 117 -3.24 -3.17 -0.28
C PHE A 117 -4.30 -4.08 0.34
N ASN A 118 -4.06 -5.40 0.34
CA ASN A 118 -5.10 -6.38 0.68
C ASN A 118 -4.93 -7.00 2.06
N THR A 119 -3.83 -6.74 2.75
CA THR A 119 -3.54 -7.35 4.06
C THR A 119 -3.02 -6.32 5.06
N ASP A 120 -3.14 -6.64 6.34
CA ASP A 120 -2.61 -5.86 7.46
C ASP A 120 -1.21 -6.33 7.90
N TRP A 121 -0.50 -7.07 7.04
CA TRP A 121 0.77 -7.69 7.37
C TRP A 121 1.92 -6.71 7.56
N CYS A 122 1.86 -5.56 6.90
CA CYS A 122 2.85 -4.48 7.06
C CYS A 122 2.90 -3.92 8.49
N ILE A 123 1.84 -4.14 9.28
CA ILE A 123 1.77 -3.73 10.69
C ILE A 123 2.21 -4.88 11.63
N ARG A 124 2.06 -6.13 11.19
CA ARG A 124 2.29 -7.33 12.03
C ARG A 124 3.70 -7.90 11.91
N TYR A 125 4.35 -7.76 10.75
CA TYR A 125 5.60 -8.45 10.43
C TYR A 125 6.67 -7.50 9.93
N ALA A 126 7.94 -7.86 10.14
CA ALA A 126 9.06 -7.06 9.67
C ALA A 126 9.16 -7.09 8.14
N PRO A 127 9.62 -6.01 7.47
CA PRO A 127 9.73 -5.97 6.00
C PRO A 127 10.61 -7.09 5.42
N LYS A 128 11.64 -7.54 6.15
CA LYS A 128 12.50 -8.67 5.75
C LYS A 128 11.71 -9.97 5.62
N GLN A 129 10.81 -10.22 6.57
CA GLN A 129 9.92 -11.39 6.62
C GLN A 129 8.91 -11.36 5.46
N LEU A 130 8.35 -10.18 5.17
CA LEU A 130 7.45 -10.01 4.03
C LEU A 130 8.17 -10.23 2.70
N ALA A 131 9.43 -9.81 2.60
CA ALA A 131 10.24 -10.09 1.42
C ALA A 131 10.48 -11.59 1.21
N ASP A 132 10.75 -12.37 2.27
CA ASP A 132 10.86 -13.84 2.19
C ASP A 132 9.57 -14.47 1.64
N VAL A 133 8.42 -13.98 2.09
CA VAL A 133 7.11 -14.46 1.62
C VAL A 133 6.90 -14.12 0.14
N CYS A 134 7.16 -12.88 -0.28
CA CYS A 134 7.00 -12.47 -1.70
C CYS A 134 7.86 -13.31 -2.64
N GLU A 135 9.09 -13.59 -2.22
CA GLU A 135 10.04 -14.42 -2.93
C GLU A 135 9.54 -15.86 -3.05
N PHE A 136 9.12 -16.48 -1.93
CA PHE A 136 8.53 -17.81 -1.92
C PHE A 136 7.32 -17.90 -2.85
N LEU A 137 6.43 -16.90 -2.82
CA LEU A 137 5.24 -16.88 -3.68
C LEU A 137 5.59 -16.77 -5.16
N ALA A 138 6.54 -15.92 -5.53
CA ALA A 138 6.96 -15.76 -6.91
C ALA A 138 7.64 -17.01 -7.48
N CYS A 139 8.45 -17.70 -6.67
CA CYS A 139 9.07 -18.96 -7.06
C CYS A 139 8.05 -20.10 -7.23
N ASN A 140 7.05 -20.20 -6.33
CA ASN A 140 6.05 -21.26 -6.38
C ASN A 140 4.92 -21.01 -7.39
N GLN A 141 4.59 -19.76 -7.71
CA GLN A 141 3.55 -19.45 -8.70
C GLN A 141 3.96 -19.77 -10.14
N LYS A 142 5.24 -20.00 -10.43
CA LYS A 142 5.67 -20.54 -11.73
C LYS A 142 5.00 -21.88 -12.07
N VAL A 143 4.50 -22.62 -11.08
CA VAL A 143 3.91 -23.96 -11.27
C VAL A 143 2.44 -23.88 -11.70
N ASP A 144 1.70 -22.83 -11.36
CA ASP A 144 0.26 -22.73 -11.63
C ASP A 144 -0.13 -21.34 -12.15
N ALA A 145 -0.19 -21.19 -13.48
CA ALA A 145 -0.66 -19.98 -14.17
C ALA A 145 -2.16 -19.67 -14.02
N LYS A 146 -2.83 -20.14 -12.95
CA LYS A 146 -4.26 -19.88 -12.68
C LYS A 146 -4.48 -19.29 -11.30
N GLN A 147 -4.58 -17.96 -11.27
CA GLN A 147 -5.60 -17.19 -10.56
C GLN A 147 -6.03 -17.63 -9.15
N VAL A 148 -5.10 -17.98 -8.24
CA VAL A 148 -5.44 -18.08 -6.81
C VAL A 148 -4.23 -17.68 -5.95
N GLY A 149 -3.83 -16.40 -6.00
CA GLY A 149 -2.66 -15.91 -5.24
C GLY A 149 -2.93 -15.77 -3.75
N ILE A 150 -3.98 -15.05 -3.36
CA ILE A 150 -4.18 -14.68 -1.95
C ILE A 150 -4.96 -15.75 -1.16
N LEU A 151 -5.91 -16.45 -1.80
CA LEU A 151 -6.72 -17.50 -1.15
C LEU A 151 -5.94 -18.79 -0.86
N LYS A 152 -5.02 -19.22 -1.75
CA LYS A 152 -4.10 -20.35 -1.47
C LYS A 152 -3.13 -19.98 -0.35
N VAL A 153 -2.72 -18.71 -0.26
CA VAL A 153 -1.85 -18.22 0.81
C VAL A 153 -2.57 -18.19 2.15
N LEU A 154 -3.80 -17.67 2.20
CA LEU A 154 -4.65 -17.76 3.39
C LEU A 154 -4.95 -19.22 3.78
N ALA A 155 -5.07 -20.15 2.82
CA ALA A 155 -5.24 -21.58 3.10
C ALA A 155 -3.94 -22.24 3.63
N CYS A 156 -2.78 -21.97 3.02
CA CYS A 156 -1.47 -22.42 3.51
C CYS A 156 -1.15 -21.87 4.91
N LEU A 157 -1.53 -20.62 5.17
CA LEU A 157 -1.34 -19.95 6.47
C LEU A 157 -2.39 -20.34 7.52
N ARG A 158 -3.59 -20.76 7.12
CA ARG A 158 -4.59 -21.33 8.04
C ARG A 158 -4.21 -22.74 8.52
N GLY A 159 -3.50 -23.52 7.70
CA GLY A 159 -3.08 -24.88 8.06
C GLY A 159 -1.71 -24.98 8.74
N SER A 160 -0.84 -24.00 8.56
CA SER A 160 0.51 -24.01 9.13
C SER A 160 0.84 -22.68 9.82
N ASN A 161 1.26 -22.76 11.10
CA ASN A 161 1.87 -21.63 11.81
C ASN A 161 2.84 -20.92 10.88
N ILE A 162 2.69 -19.60 10.68
CA ILE A 162 3.58 -18.80 9.82
C ILE A 162 5.07 -19.01 10.21
N LEU A 163 5.31 -19.30 11.50
CA LEU A 163 6.60 -19.71 12.06
C LEU A 163 7.19 -21.00 11.46
N LYS A 164 6.38 -21.96 11.01
CA LYS A 164 6.84 -23.18 10.31
C LYS A 164 7.32 -22.86 8.90
N ILE A 165 6.69 -21.93 8.19
CA ILE A 165 7.17 -21.44 6.89
C ILE A 165 8.52 -20.72 7.07
N PHE A 166 8.65 -19.89 8.12
CA PHE A 166 9.93 -19.27 8.49
C PHE A 166 11.02 -20.28 8.86
N ARG A 167 10.68 -21.37 9.55
CA ARG A 167 11.64 -22.44 9.88
C ARG A 167 12.11 -23.22 8.64
N LEU A 168 11.25 -23.40 7.65
CA LEU A 168 11.60 -24.09 6.41
C LEU A 168 12.49 -23.23 5.50
N THR A 169 12.27 -21.92 5.45
CA THR A 169 13.15 -21.01 4.69
C THR A 169 14.50 -20.80 5.37
N SER A 170 14.60 -20.90 6.69
CA SER A 170 15.90 -20.88 7.38
C SER A 170 16.68 -22.19 7.30
N PHE A 171 16.04 -23.33 6.98
CA PHE A 171 16.70 -24.64 6.92
C PHE A 171 17.25 -25.00 5.52
N ASN A 172 16.79 -24.32 4.47
CA ASN A 172 17.23 -24.55 3.09
C ASN A 172 18.21 -23.47 2.58
N ALA A 173 18.90 -22.78 3.49
CA ALA A 173 19.95 -21.80 3.18
C ALA A 173 21.35 -22.25 3.63
N CYS A 174 21.57 -23.58 3.76
CA CYS A 174 22.89 -24.20 3.83
C CYS A 174 23.04 -25.22 2.70
#